data_AF-W9G3E1-F1
#
_entry.id   AF-W9G3E1-F1
#
_cell.length_a   1.000
_cell.length_b   1.000
_cell.length_c   1.000
_cell.angle_alpha   90.00
_cell.angle_beta   90.00
_cell.angle_gamma   90.00
#
_symmetry.space_group_name_H-M   'P 1'
#
loop_
_entity.id
_entity.type
_entity.pdbx_description
1 polymer ?
#
loop_
_entity_poly.entity_id
_entity_poly.type
_entity_poly.pdbx_seq_one_letter_code
_entity_poly.pdbx_strand_id
1 'polypeptide(L)' 'MTDQDPSRSPRRGSRKRMLTPLQKYEIWLQLVRQEVTVAEAAAAQRVDRSTITRIREVAKQTSHVETL' A
#
# COMPACT_ATOMS: atom_id res chain seq x y z
N MET A 1 7.11 -7.37 39.31
CA MET A 1 5.84 -7.11 38.61
C MET A 1 6.16 -6.84 37.15
N THR A 2 5.81 -7.78 36.28
CA THR A 2 5.95 -7.69 34.83
C THR A 2 4.70 -7.03 34.27
N ASP A 3 4.86 -6.04 33.40
CA ASP A 3 3.84 -5.77 32.40
C ASP A 3 4.54 -5.43 31.08
N GLN A 4 4.89 -6.50 30.35
CA GLN A 4 5.15 -6.41 28.92
C GLN A 4 3.79 -6.20 28.27
N ASP A 5 3.54 -5.00 27.73
CA ASP A 5 2.37 -4.73 26.88
C ASP A 5 2.42 -5.65 25.65
N PRO A 6 1.51 -6.63 25.51
CA PRO A 6 1.41 -7.47 24.34
C PRO A 6 0.19 -7.02 23.54
N SER A 7 0.02 -5.73 23.26
CA SER A 7 -0.98 -5.25 22.29
C SER A 7 -0.52 -5.50 20.85
N ARG A 8 -0.01 -6.70 20.57
CA ARG A 8 0.04 -7.28 19.23
C ARG A 8 -1.11 -8.28 19.13
N SER A 9 -2.34 -7.77 19.11
CA SER A 9 -3.50 -8.61 18.77
C SER A 9 -3.28 -9.18 17.37
N PRO A 10 -3.12 -10.51 17.18
CA PRO A 10 -3.09 -11.09 15.85
C PRO A 10 -4.55 -11.21 15.42
N ARG A 11 -5.08 -10.20 14.73
CA ARG A 11 -6.46 -10.22 14.24
C ARG A 11 -6.59 -11.26 13.12
N ARG A 12 -6.92 -12.48 13.55
CA ARG A 12 -7.81 -13.47 12.91
C ARG A 12 -8.20 -13.09 11.49
N GLY A 13 -7.48 -13.65 10.51
CA GLY A 13 -7.97 -13.81 9.13
C GLY A 13 -8.49 -12.56 8.42
N SER A 14 -7.85 -11.40 8.59
CA SER A 14 -8.13 -10.27 7.69
C SER A 14 -7.66 -10.68 6.29
N ARG A 15 -8.59 -11.14 5.44
CA ARG A 15 -8.33 -11.35 4.01
C ARG A 15 -7.66 -10.08 3.50
N LYS A 16 -6.38 -10.17 3.14
CA LYS A 16 -5.63 -9.04 2.60
C LYS A 16 -6.44 -8.53 1.42
N ARG A 17 -7.02 -7.33 1.56
CA ARG A 17 -7.87 -6.75 0.51
C ARG A 17 -7.02 -6.63 -0.74
N MET A 18 -7.34 -7.42 -1.76
CA MET A 18 -6.66 -7.34 -3.04
C MET A 18 -7.24 -6.17 -3.81
N LEU A 19 -6.37 -5.21 -4.15
CA LEU A 19 -6.73 -4.09 -5.02
C LEU A 19 -6.85 -4.58 -6.46
N THR A 20 -7.89 -4.13 -7.16
CA THR A 20 -8.01 -4.36 -8.60
C THR A 20 -6.90 -3.62 -9.35
N PRO A 21 -6.57 -4.01 -10.59
CA PRO A 21 -5.60 -3.29 -11.41
C PRO A 21 -5.91 -1.79 -11.53
N LEU A 22 -7.19 -1.44 -11.73
CA LEU A 22 -7.64 -0.05 -11.79
C LEU A 22 -7.40 0.70 -10.48
N GLN A 23 -7.75 0.12 -9.34
CA GLN A 23 -7.53 0.74 -8.03
C GLN A 23 -6.05 1.03 -7.77
N LYS A 24 -5.15 0.13 -8.19
CA LYS A 24 -3.70 0.36 -8.09
C LYS A 24 -3.26 1.55 -8.94
N TYR A 25 -3.82 1.69 -10.15
CA TYR A 25 -3.52 2.80 -11.06
C TYR A 25 -4.02 4.15 -10.52
N GLU A 26 -5.24 4.20 -9.99
CA GLU A 26 -5.79 5.42 -9.37
C GLU A 26 -4.94 5.88 -8.18
N ILE A 27 -4.58 4.95 -7.29
CA ILE A 27 -3.69 5.22 -6.15
C ILE A 27 -2.33 5.73 -6.66
N TRP A 28 -1.80 5.12 -7.72
CA TRP A 28 -0.53 5.56 -8.30
C TRP A 28 -0.61 7.00 -8.83
N LEU A 29 -1.67 7.36 -9.55
CA LEU A 29 -1.87 8.72 -10.03
C LEU A 29 -1.91 9.74 -8.88
N GLN A 30 -2.66 9.44 -7.82
CA GLN A 30 -2.75 10.31 -6.64
C GLN A 30 -1.39 10.49 -5.94
N LEU A 31 -0.60 9.40 -5.83
CA LEU A 31 0.74 9.45 -5.24
C LEU A 31 1.74 10.24 -6.10
N VAL A 32 1.69 10.10 -7.43
CA VAL A 32 2.58 10.82 -8.36
C VAL A 32 2.29 12.32 -8.34
N ARG A 33 1.01 12.69 -8.25
CA ARG A 33 0.57 14.08 -8.11
C ARG A 33 0.78 14.65 -6.71
N GLN A 34 1.24 13.85 -5.76
CA GLN A 34 1.43 14.21 -4.36
C GLN A 34 0.12 14.67 -3.68
N GLU A 35 -1.03 14.22 -4.19
CA GLU A 35 -2.36 14.52 -3.65
C GLU A 35 -2.64 13.75 -2.35
N VAL A 36 -2.01 12.57 -2.21
CA VAL A 36 -2.14 11.71 -1.02
C VAL A 36 -0.79 11.17 -0.60
N THR A 37 -0.61 10.93 0.69
CA THR A 37 0.54 10.22 1.23
C THR A 37 0.34 8.70 1.20
N VAL A 38 1.44 7.96 1.32
CA VAL A 38 1.41 6.48 1.41
C VAL A 38 0.56 6.01 2.59
N ALA A 39 0.58 6.74 3.71
CA ALA A 39 -0.17 6.38 4.91
C ALA A 39 -1.68 6.60 4.72
N GLU A 40 -2.06 7.70 4.09
CA GLU A 40 -3.47 8.03 3.80
C GLU A 40 -4.06 7.06 2.78
N ALA A 41 -3.34 6.77 1.69
CA ALA A 41 -3.77 5.80 0.69
C ALA A 41 -3.92 4.39 1.31
N ALA A 42 -3.00 3.98 2.18
CA ALA A 42 -3.07 2.72 2.90
C ALA A 42 -4.30 2.65 3.82
N ALA A 43 -4.57 3.72 4.57
CA ALA A 43 -5.73 3.81 5.46
C ALA A 43 -7.05 3.80 4.68
N ALA A 44 -7.17 4.63 3.63
CA ALA A 44 -8.35 4.73 2.79
C ALA A 44 -8.71 3.39 2.13
N GLN A 45 -7.68 2.67 1.68
CA GLN A 45 -7.86 1.40 1.00
C GLN A 45 -7.79 0.19 1.94
N ARG A 46 -7.58 0.40 3.25
CA ARG A 46 -7.44 -0.66 4.26
C ARG A 46 -6.42 -1.73 3.87
N VAL A 47 -5.28 -1.29 3.33
CA VAL A 47 -4.16 -2.16 2.92
C VAL A 47 -2.91 -1.80 3.71
N ASP A 48 -1.94 -2.70 3.74
CA ASP A 48 -0.64 -2.43 4.33
C ASP A 48 0.11 -1.35 3.54
N ARG A 49 0.84 -0.48 4.23
CA ARG A 49 1.70 0.55 3.61
C ARG A 49 2.69 -0.06 2.60
N SER A 50 3.17 -1.28 2.85
CA SER A 50 4.06 -2.02 1.94
C SER A 50 3.43 -2.28 0.57
N THR A 51 2.10 -2.49 0.50
CA THR A 51 1.37 -2.66 -0.75
C THR A 51 1.39 -1.37 -1.56
N ILE A 52 1.17 -0.24 -0.89
CA ILE A 52 1.19 1.10 -1.52
C ILE A 52 2.62 1.47 -1.98
N THR A 53 3.63 1.20 -1.15
CA THR A 53 5.04 1.37 -1.55
C THR A 53 5.39 0.53 -2.77
N ARG A 54 4.92 -0.72 -2.84
CA ARG A 54 5.16 -1.60 -3.98
C ARG A 54 4.50 -1.10 -5.25
N ILE A 55 3.30 -0.54 -5.17
CA ILE A 55 2.62 0.11 -6.32
C ILE A 55 3.48 1.25 -6.87
N ARG A 56 4.07 2.08 -5.99
CA ARG A 56 4.97 3.17 -6.39
C ARG A 56 6.24 2.67 -7.07
N GLU A 57 6.83 1.58 -6.58
CA GLU A 57 8.04 0.96 -7.16
C GLU A 57 7.78 0.33 -8.52
N VAL A 58 6.74 -0.50 -8.64
CA VAL A 58 6.40 -1.20 -9.89
C VAL A 58 6.13 -0.20 -11.00
N ALA A 59 5.49 0.93 -10.71
CA ALA A 59 5.27 1.97 -11.71
C ALA A 59 6.57 2.68 -12.15
N LYS A 60 7.55 2.85 -11.26
CA LYS A 60 8.89 3.34 -11.67
C LYS A 60 9.64 2.32 -12.52
N GLN A 61 9.45 1.03 -12.23
CA GLN A 61 10.09 -0.05 -12.97
C GLN A 61 9.45 -0.23 -14.34
N THR A 62 8.12 -0.18 -14.46
CA THR A 62 7.41 -0.36 -15.74
C THR A 62 7.75 0.74 -16.76
N SER A 63 7.99 1.98 -16.31
CA SER A 63 8.49 3.06 -17.19
C SER A 63 9.91 2.84 -17.69
N HIS A 64 10.66 1.91 -17.08
CA HIS A 64 12.03 1.58 -17.46
C HIS A 64 12.12 0.35 -18.39
N VAL A 65 11.00 -0.33 -18.65
CA VAL A 65 10.96 -1.53 -19.51
C VAL A 65 10.55 -1.21 -20.95
N GLU A 66 10.32 0.07 -21.27
CA GLU A 66 9.84 0.54 -22.58
C GLU A 66 10.98 1.11 -23.45
N THR A 67 12.21 0.64 -23.25
CA THR A 67 13.41 1.09 -24.00
C THR A 67 14.20 -0.06 -24.62
N LEU A 68 13.51 -1.10 -25.11
CA LEU A 68 14.12 -2.21 -25.85
C LEU A 68 13.33 -2.56 -27.11
#